data_AF-A0A4J2D976-F1
#
_entry.id   AF-A0A4J2D976-F1
#
_cell.length_a   1.000
_cell.length_b   1.000
_cell.length_c   1.000
_cell.angle_alpha   90.00
_cell.angle_beta   90.00
_cell.angle_gamma   90.00
#
_symmetry.space_group_name_H-M   'P 1'
#
loop_
_entity.id
_entity.type
_entity.pdbx_description
1 polymer ?
#
loop_
_entity_poly.entity_id
_entity_poly.type
_entity_poly.pdbx_seq_one_letter_code
_entity_poly.pdbx_strand_id
1 'polypeptide(L)'
;MTDERIHILRDILLELHNGASPESVQDRFDATFTGVSAIEISLMEHELMNSDSGVTFEDVMELCDVHANLFKNAIKGVEVLDTEHSGHPVRVFKEENLALRAALIRIRRLLDTYELMEDEEMLAEMRKGLVRQMGLVGQFDIHYQRKEELFFPIMERYGHDSPPKVMWGVDDQIRELFQTALTTAKSLPEVSISSVKEAFEAFATEFESMIFKEESILLMILLESFTQDDWLQIAEESDAYGYAIIRPSEKWVPERQSFIEEKIAEEPVQLDTAEGQVQQVIDTPEGHFTITFTPKEKEAVLDRHSQQAFGNGYLSVEQANLILNHLPMEITFVNKDDIFQYYNDNTPADEMIFKRTPSQVGRNVELCHPPKYLDKVKTIMKRLREGSKDKYEMWFKSESRGKFVHITYAAVHDEDGEFQGVLEYVQDIQPYREIDTDYFRGLE
;
A
#
# COMPACT_ATOMS: atom_id res chain seq x y z
N MET A 1 31.35 -8.94 9.61
CA MET A 1 30.26 -8.67 10.56
C MET A 1 28.93 -9.04 9.90
N THR A 2 28.55 -8.46 8.76
CA THR A 2 27.31 -8.81 8.04
C THR A 2 27.30 -10.26 7.53
N ASP A 3 28.34 -10.71 6.82
CA ASP A 3 28.43 -12.11 6.33
C ASP A 3 28.39 -13.16 7.46
N GLU A 4 28.97 -12.83 8.61
CA GLU A 4 29.00 -13.71 9.79
C GLU A 4 27.62 -13.82 10.43
N ARG A 5 26.86 -12.73 10.47
CA ARG A 5 25.46 -12.71 10.93
C ARG A 5 24.53 -13.46 9.98
N ILE A 6 24.71 -13.31 8.66
CA ILE A 6 23.95 -14.06 7.64
C ILE A 6 24.20 -15.58 7.80
N HIS A 7 25.45 -15.99 8.02
CA HIS A 7 25.77 -17.39 8.27
C HIS A 7 25.13 -17.93 9.56
N ILE A 8 25.17 -17.17 10.65
CA ILE A 8 24.53 -17.59 11.91
C ILE A 8 23.01 -17.66 11.76
N LEU A 9 22.40 -16.71 11.05
CA LEU A 9 20.97 -16.72 10.76
C LEU A 9 20.57 -17.95 9.94
N ARG A 10 21.33 -18.28 8.90
CA ARG A 10 21.15 -19.50 8.11
C ARG A 10 21.20 -20.75 8.99
N ASP A 11 22.18 -20.82 9.88
CA ASP A 11 22.36 -22.00 10.73
C ASP A 11 21.21 -22.11 11.75
N ILE A 12 20.63 -20.99 12.22
CA ILE A 12 19.42 -20.99 13.04
C ILE A 12 18.21 -21.48 12.22
N LEU A 13 18.05 -20.97 10.99
CA LEU A 13 16.95 -21.36 10.09
C LEU A 13 17.00 -22.85 9.72
N LEU A 14 18.20 -23.39 9.47
CA LEU A 14 18.40 -24.81 9.21
C LEU A 14 18.13 -25.67 10.45
N GLU A 15 18.41 -25.17 11.65
CA GLU A 15 18.09 -25.90 12.90
C GLU A 15 16.58 -26.00 13.12
N LEU A 16 15.84 -24.91 12.87
CA LEU A 16 14.38 -24.91 12.89
C LEU A 16 13.82 -25.89 11.85
N HIS A 17 14.31 -25.83 10.61
CA HIS A 17 13.95 -26.77 9.54
C HIS A 17 14.13 -28.24 9.94
N ASN A 18 15.14 -28.55 10.75
CA ASN A 18 15.42 -29.90 11.24
C ASN A 18 14.62 -30.28 12.51
N GLY A 19 13.65 -29.47 12.92
CA GLY A 19 12.70 -29.75 14.00
C GLY A 19 13.10 -29.20 15.37
N ALA A 20 14.01 -28.23 15.45
CA ALA A 20 14.29 -27.51 16.69
C ALA A 20 13.10 -26.62 17.10
N SER A 21 12.86 -26.44 18.40
CA SER A 21 11.79 -25.54 18.84
C SER A 21 12.26 -24.07 18.79
N PRO A 22 11.35 -23.11 18.51
CA PRO A 22 11.64 -21.67 18.58
C PRO A 22 12.35 -21.25 19.88
N GLU A 23 11.89 -21.79 21.01
CA GLU A 23 12.47 -21.54 22.34
C GLU A 23 13.93 -21.99 22.45
N SER A 24 14.32 -23.06 21.74
CA SER A 24 15.67 -23.62 21.83
C SER A 24 16.73 -22.80 21.08
N VAL A 25 16.31 -22.00 20.09
CA VAL A 25 17.20 -21.14 19.30
C VAL A 25 17.14 -19.67 19.73
N GLN A 26 16.14 -19.28 20.54
CA GLN A 26 15.93 -17.91 21.01
C GLN A 26 17.17 -17.30 21.68
N ASP A 27 17.79 -18.01 22.63
CA ASP A 27 18.95 -17.46 23.37
C ASP A 27 20.14 -17.16 22.44
N ARG A 28 20.35 -18.02 21.43
CA ARG A 28 21.41 -17.84 20.42
C ARG A 28 21.08 -16.71 19.46
N PHE A 29 19.82 -16.62 19.08
CA PHE A 29 19.31 -15.54 18.26
C PHE A 29 19.50 -14.20 18.99
N ASP A 30 19.00 -14.07 20.21
CA ASP A 30 19.10 -12.86 21.04
C ASP A 30 20.57 -12.44 21.22
N ALA A 31 21.47 -13.37 21.54
CA ALA A 31 22.88 -13.07 21.73
C ALA A 31 23.59 -12.55 20.47
N THR A 32 23.13 -12.96 19.28
CA THR A 32 23.77 -12.62 17.99
C THR A 32 23.18 -11.37 17.36
N PHE A 33 21.85 -11.22 17.47
CA PHE A 33 21.07 -10.17 16.82
C PHE A 33 20.60 -9.07 17.79
N THR A 34 21.20 -8.98 18.98
CA THR A 34 21.01 -7.82 19.86
C THR A 34 21.36 -6.52 19.11
N GLY A 35 20.39 -5.60 19.01
CA GLY A 35 20.55 -4.29 18.36
C GLY A 35 20.49 -4.31 16.83
N VAL A 36 20.02 -5.41 16.25
CA VAL A 36 19.71 -5.55 14.82
C VAL A 36 18.22 -5.23 14.62
N SER A 37 17.89 -4.39 13.63
CA SER A 37 16.48 -4.06 13.33
C SER A 37 15.74 -5.24 12.70
N ALA A 38 14.40 -5.27 12.77
CA ALA A 38 13.61 -6.31 12.10
C ALA A 38 13.92 -6.39 10.61
N ILE A 39 14.12 -5.22 10.02
CA ILE A 39 14.49 -5.02 8.64
C ILE A 39 15.80 -5.71 8.29
N GLU A 40 16.85 -5.52 9.09
CA GLU A 40 18.16 -6.13 8.82
C GLU A 40 18.01 -7.66 8.85
N ILE A 41 17.18 -8.21 9.74
CA ILE A 41 16.93 -9.65 9.75
C ILE A 41 16.12 -10.11 8.54
N SER A 42 15.02 -9.44 8.18
CA SER A 42 14.24 -9.81 6.99
C SER A 42 15.03 -9.69 5.68
N LEU A 43 15.97 -8.75 5.59
CA LEU A 43 16.88 -8.65 4.45
C LEU A 43 17.86 -9.83 4.40
N MET A 44 18.40 -10.24 5.56
CA MET A 44 19.26 -11.42 5.65
C MET A 44 18.48 -12.71 5.32
N GLU A 45 17.23 -12.84 5.76
CA GLU A 45 16.35 -13.97 5.40
C GLU A 45 16.11 -14.03 3.89
N HIS A 46 15.86 -12.88 3.26
CA HIS A 46 15.67 -12.79 1.82
C HIS A 46 16.94 -13.17 1.04
N GLU A 47 18.12 -12.77 1.50
CA GLU A 47 19.39 -13.19 0.90
C GLU A 47 19.58 -14.71 1.00
N LEU A 48 19.18 -15.30 2.12
CA LEU A 48 19.26 -16.75 2.34
C LEU A 48 18.29 -17.54 1.47
N MET A 49 17.06 -17.06 1.29
CA MET A 49 16.05 -17.67 0.40
C MET A 49 16.46 -17.65 -1.08
N ASN A 50 17.26 -16.67 -1.50
CA ASN A 50 17.73 -16.55 -2.90
C ASN A 50 19.07 -17.26 -3.16
N SER A 51 19.63 -17.94 -2.16
CA SER A 51 20.87 -18.71 -2.26
C SER A 51 20.59 -20.21 -2.33
N ASP A 52 21.53 -21.03 -2.83
CA ASP A 52 21.45 -22.52 -2.83
C ASP A 52 21.57 -23.13 -1.41
N SER A 53 21.04 -22.44 -0.39
CA SER A 53 21.19 -22.76 1.03
C SER A 53 20.25 -23.87 1.52
N GLY A 54 19.21 -24.20 0.75
CA GLY A 54 18.18 -25.17 1.13
C GLY A 54 17.19 -24.66 2.17
N VAL A 55 17.27 -23.37 2.56
CA VAL A 55 16.32 -22.71 3.45
C VAL A 55 15.07 -22.33 2.64
N THR A 56 13.93 -22.83 3.07
CA THR A 56 12.64 -22.56 2.44
C THR A 56 11.93 -21.38 3.10
N PHE A 57 10.93 -20.83 2.42
CA PHE A 57 10.09 -19.77 2.96
C PHE A 57 9.35 -20.20 4.24
N GLU A 58 9.04 -21.49 4.39
CA GLU A 58 8.40 -22.07 5.58
C GLU A 58 9.34 -22.02 6.80
N ASP A 59 10.65 -22.17 6.60
CA ASP A 59 11.66 -22.13 7.67
C ASP A 59 11.85 -20.72 8.23
N VAL A 60 11.76 -19.71 7.35
CA VAL A 60 11.76 -18.29 7.71
C VAL A 60 10.48 -17.94 8.50
N MET A 61 9.36 -18.59 8.20
CA MET A 61 8.12 -18.40 8.94
C MET A 61 8.15 -18.97 10.36
N GLU A 62 8.81 -20.11 10.61
CA GLU A 62 8.96 -20.66 11.98
C GLU A 62 9.78 -19.73 12.89
N LEU A 63 10.64 -18.90 12.30
CA LEU A 63 11.45 -17.92 13.00
C LEU A 63 10.65 -16.66 13.40
N CYS A 64 9.44 -16.45 12.85
CA CYS A 64 8.59 -15.30 13.17
C CYS A 64 8.15 -15.26 14.65
N ASP A 65 7.96 -16.41 15.30
CA ASP A 65 7.65 -16.48 16.73
C ASP A 65 8.87 -16.08 17.60
N VAL A 66 10.08 -16.39 17.13
CA VAL A 66 11.36 -16.00 17.78
C VAL A 66 11.57 -14.49 17.64
N HIS A 67 11.30 -13.95 16.45
CA HIS A 67 11.33 -12.53 16.13
C HIS A 67 10.33 -11.70 16.94
N ALA A 68 9.06 -12.13 17.02
CA ALA A 68 8.02 -11.43 17.78
C ALA A 68 8.40 -11.24 19.27
N ASN A 69 9.12 -12.19 19.85
CA ASN A 69 9.61 -12.11 21.24
C ASN A 69 10.77 -11.12 21.42
N LEU A 70 11.60 -10.95 20.39
CA LEU A 70 12.69 -9.97 20.38
C LEU A 70 12.15 -8.54 20.37
N PHE A 71 11.09 -8.31 19.60
CA PHE A 71 10.43 -7.00 19.53
C PHE A 71 9.64 -6.65 20.79
N LYS A 72 9.10 -7.62 21.53
CA LYS A 72 8.50 -7.38 22.86
C LYS A 72 9.47 -6.67 23.83
N ASN A 73 10.77 -6.90 23.70
CA ASN A 73 11.78 -6.31 24.57
C ASN A 73 12.40 -5.03 23.99
N ALA A 74 12.51 -4.90 22.66
CA ALA A 74 13.01 -3.69 21.99
C ALA A 74 12.02 -2.51 22.04
N ILE A 75 10.71 -2.78 22.12
CA ILE A 75 9.64 -1.76 22.17
C ILE A 75 9.38 -1.26 23.61
N LYS A 76 10.31 -1.46 24.55
CA LYS A 76 10.25 -0.79 25.86
C LYS A 76 10.74 0.65 25.74
N GLY A 77 9.89 1.54 25.24
CA GLY A 77 10.12 2.98 25.36
C GLY A 77 9.40 3.90 24.38
N VAL A 78 8.81 3.41 23.29
CA VAL A 78 8.14 4.24 22.27
C VAL A 78 6.67 3.83 22.14
N GLU A 79 5.77 4.72 22.55
CA GLU A 79 4.36 4.92 22.10
C GLU A 79 3.51 3.70 21.65
N VAL A 80 3.49 2.60 22.41
CA VAL A 80 2.53 1.49 22.14
C VAL A 80 1.05 1.91 22.35
N LEU A 81 0.80 2.96 23.13
CA LEU A 81 -0.56 3.37 23.53
C LEU A 81 -1.43 3.88 22.37
N ASP A 82 -0.83 4.52 21.35
CA ASP A 82 -1.59 5.16 20.28
C ASP A 82 -2.06 4.15 19.21
N THR A 83 -1.33 3.04 19.08
CA THR A 83 -1.66 1.96 18.13
C THR A 83 -2.92 1.18 18.48
N GLU A 84 -3.42 1.31 19.71
CA GLU A 84 -4.68 0.70 20.16
C GLU A 84 -5.90 1.60 19.91
N HIS A 85 -5.70 2.84 19.46
CA HIS A 85 -6.79 3.74 19.10
C HIS A 85 -7.61 3.16 17.94
N SER A 86 -8.95 3.22 18.03
CA SER A 86 -9.87 2.58 17.06
C SER A 86 -9.70 3.07 15.62
N GLY A 87 -9.23 4.31 15.45
CA GLY A 87 -8.90 4.92 14.17
C GLY A 87 -7.47 4.69 13.65
N HIS A 88 -6.58 4.12 14.46
CA HIS A 88 -5.17 3.95 14.05
C HIS A 88 -5.08 2.86 12.96
N PRO A 89 -4.33 3.07 11.86
CA PRO A 89 -4.30 2.12 10.74
C PRO A 89 -3.96 0.68 11.14
N VAL A 90 -2.97 0.48 12.03
CA VAL A 90 -2.61 -0.83 12.59
C VAL A 90 -3.78 -1.52 13.29
N ARG A 91 -4.54 -0.79 14.11
CA ARG A 91 -5.70 -1.32 14.83
C ARG A 91 -6.78 -1.78 13.85
N VAL A 92 -7.11 -0.91 12.91
CA VAL A 92 -8.08 -1.21 11.84
C VAL A 92 -7.65 -2.47 11.09
N PHE A 93 -6.39 -2.56 10.67
CA PHE A 93 -5.88 -3.71 9.92
C PHE A 93 -6.05 -5.03 10.68
N LYS A 94 -5.72 -5.04 11.98
CA LYS A 94 -5.92 -6.21 12.86
C LYS A 94 -7.39 -6.57 13.05
N GLU A 95 -8.26 -5.57 13.20
CA GLU A 95 -9.70 -5.80 13.35
C GLU A 95 -10.33 -6.38 12.09
N GLU A 96 -9.92 -5.91 10.91
CA GLU A 96 -10.36 -6.50 9.64
C GLU A 96 -9.88 -7.94 9.50
N ASN A 97 -8.62 -8.23 9.84
CA ASN A 97 -8.06 -9.58 9.83
C ASN A 97 -8.82 -10.54 10.76
N LEU A 98 -9.20 -10.07 11.96
CA LEU A 98 -10.07 -10.81 12.87
C LEU A 98 -11.46 -11.07 12.25
N ALA A 99 -12.05 -10.06 11.61
CA ALA A 99 -13.36 -10.17 10.98
C ALA A 99 -13.35 -11.15 9.78
N LEU A 100 -12.29 -11.13 8.99
CA LEU A 100 -12.04 -12.01 7.86
C LEU A 100 -11.88 -13.47 8.32
N ARG A 101 -11.07 -13.74 9.35
CA ARG A 101 -10.97 -15.07 9.98
C ARG A 101 -12.34 -15.58 10.46
N ALA A 102 -13.11 -14.73 11.14
CA ALA A 102 -14.45 -15.09 11.60
C ALA A 102 -15.40 -15.41 10.44
N ALA A 103 -15.25 -14.74 9.30
CA ALA A 103 -16.04 -14.99 8.10
C ALA A 103 -15.67 -16.33 7.42
N LEU A 104 -14.39 -16.70 7.37
CA LEU A 104 -13.96 -18.04 6.92
C LEU A 104 -14.60 -19.16 7.74
N ILE A 105 -14.58 -19.04 9.07
CA ILE A 105 -15.20 -20.02 9.98
C ILE A 105 -16.70 -20.17 9.69
N ARG A 106 -17.41 -19.06 9.40
CA ARG A 106 -18.83 -19.11 9.03
C ARG A 106 -19.03 -19.86 7.71
N ILE A 107 -18.16 -19.67 6.72
CA ILE A 107 -18.24 -20.36 5.44
C ILE A 107 -18.00 -21.87 5.61
N ARG A 108 -16.94 -22.27 6.34
CA ARG A 108 -16.67 -23.69 6.64
C ARG A 108 -17.89 -24.38 7.25
N ARG A 109 -18.52 -23.74 8.25
CA ARG A 109 -19.75 -24.25 8.89
C ARG A 109 -20.93 -24.37 7.92
N LEU A 110 -21.09 -23.40 7.01
CA LEU A 110 -22.15 -23.47 5.99
C LEU A 110 -21.91 -24.61 5.01
N LEU A 111 -20.67 -24.85 4.59
CA LEU A 111 -20.31 -25.95 3.70
C LEU A 111 -20.55 -27.32 4.37
N ASP A 112 -20.15 -27.48 5.62
CA ASP A 112 -20.40 -28.70 6.39
C ASP A 112 -21.89 -28.95 6.61
N THR A 113 -22.64 -27.90 6.90
CA THR A 113 -24.11 -28.01 7.07
C THR A 113 -24.80 -28.34 5.75
N TYR A 114 -24.31 -27.81 4.63
CA TYR A 114 -24.87 -28.08 3.30
C TYR A 114 -24.67 -29.54 2.88
N GLU A 115 -23.50 -30.11 3.19
CA GLU A 115 -23.17 -31.51 2.90
C GLU A 115 -24.09 -32.52 3.61
N LEU A 116 -24.58 -32.17 4.80
CA LEU A 116 -25.43 -33.04 5.63
C LEU A 116 -26.93 -32.89 5.38
N MET A 117 -27.33 -31.94 4.53
CA MET A 117 -28.73 -31.55 4.36
C MET A 117 -29.35 -32.18 3.11
N GLU A 118 -30.59 -32.69 3.25
CA GLU A 118 -31.33 -33.35 2.16
C GLU A 118 -32.53 -32.52 1.64
N ASP A 119 -32.95 -31.49 2.37
CA ASP A 119 -34.10 -30.65 2.02
C ASP A 119 -33.73 -29.62 0.93
N GLU A 120 -34.30 -29.76 -0.27
CA GLU A 120 -33.99 -28.92 -1.43
C GLU A 120 -34.33 -27.43 -1.26
N GLU A 121 -35.40 -27.10 -0.52
CA GLU A 121 -35.79 -25.70 -0.30
C GLU A 121 -34.79 -25.02 0.65
N MET A 122 -34.41 -25.72 1.72
CA MET A 122 -33.39 -25.26 2.66
C MET A 122 -31.99 -25.20 2.00
N LEU A 123 -31.63 -26.17 1.16
CA LEU A 123 -30.39 -26.15 0.38
C LEU A 123 -30.34 -24.92 -0.52
N ALA A 124 -31.44 -24.52 -1.15
CA ALA A 124 -31.49 -23.31 -1.98
C ALA A 124 -31.22 -22.04 -1.17
N GLU A 125 -31.79 -21.90 0.04
CA GLU A 125 -31.51 -20.77 0.92
C GLU A 125 -30.07 -20.80 1.46
N MET A 126 -29.54 -21.99 1.76
CA MET A 126 -28.15 -22.15 2.15
C MET A 126 -27.17 -21.74 1.05
N ARG A 127 -27.44 -22.05 -0.23
CA ARG A 127 -26.62 -21.57 -1.36
C ARG A 127 -26.58 -20.04 -1.40
N LYS A 128 -27.73 -19.37 -1.21
CA LYS A 128 -27.78 -17.90 -1.12
C LYS A 128 -26.97 -17.39 0.07
N GLY A 129 -27.09 -18.03 1.23
CA GLY A 129 -26.32 -17.71 2.43
C GLY A 129 -24.81 -17.86 2.23
N LEU A 130 -24.38 -18.95 1.61
CA LEU A 130 -22.99 -19.24 1.26
C LEU A 130 -22.43 -18.15 0.32
N VAL A 131 -23.12 -17.85 -0.78
CA VAL A 131 -22.67 -16.80 -1.73
C VAL A 131 -22.59 -15.43 -1.05
N ARG A 132 -23.51 -15.11 -0.14
CA ARG A 132 -23.44 -13.86 0.66
C ARG A 132 -22.22 -13.84 1.59
N GLN A 133 -21.93 -14.94 2.29
CA GLN A 133 -20.75 -15.00 3.17
C GLN A 133 -19.44 -14.97 2.37
N MET A 134 -19.39 -15.65 1.22
CA MET A 134 -18.26 -15.54 0.28
C MET A 134 -18.07 -14.10 -0.17
N GLY A 135 -19.15 -13.38 -0.49
CA GLY A 135 -19.09 -11.95 -0.83
C GLY A 135 -18.59 -11.05 0.31
N LEU A 136 -18.86 -11.42 1.56
CA LEU A 136 -18.33 -10.71 2.73
C LEU A 136 -16.81 -10.94 2.88
N VAL A 137 -16.34 -12.19 2.76
CA VAL A 137 -14.90 -12.50 2.77
C VAL A 137 -14.21 -11.81 1.59
N GLY A 138 -14.82 -11.81 0.41
CA GLY A 138 -14.28 -11.16 -0.79
C GLY A 138 -13.97 -9.68 -0.67
N GLN A 139 -14.43 -9.01 0.41
CA GLN A 139 -13.99 -7.65 0.75
C GLN A 139 -12.52 -7.58 1.16
N PHE A 140 -11.83 -8.70 1.37
CA PHE A 140 -10.37 -8.74 1.58
C PHE A 140 -9.61 -8.03 0.45
N ASP A 141 -10.16 -7.96 -0.76
CA ASP A 141 -9.53 -7.22 -1.87
C ASP A 141 -9.35 -5.73 -1.53
N ILE A 142 -10.28 -5.14 -0.77
CA ILE A 142 -10.16 -3.75 -0.29
C ILE A 142 -9.04 -3.64 0.76
N HIS A 143 -8.92 -4.64 1.63
CA HIS A 143 -7.85 -4.72 2.63
C HIS A 143 -6.48 -4.78 1.95
N TYR A 144 -6.33 -5.64 0.92
CA TYR A 144 -5.11 -5.75 0.12
C TYR A 144 -4.82 -4.49 -0.68
N GLN A 145 -5.82 -3.85 -1.28
CA GLN A 145 -5.59 -2.58 -2.00
C GLN A 145 -4.98 -1.51 -1.10
N ARG A 146 -5.47 -1.36 0.14
CA ARG A 146 -4.83 -0.41 1.07
C ARG A 146 -3.41 -0.82 1.47
N LYS A 147 -3.15 -2.10 1.69
CA LYS A 147 -1.79 -2.60 1.95
C LYS A 147 -0.86 -2.22 0.79
N GLU A 148 -1.29 -2.52 -0.42
CA GLU A 148 -0.54 -2.37 -1.67
C GLU A 148 -0.30 -0.91 -2.06
N GLU A 149 -1.27 -0.05 -1.76
CA GLU A 149 -1.26 1.34 -2.22
C GLU A 149 -0.94 2.36 -1.12
N LEU A 150 -1.01 1.99 0.16
CA LEU A 150 -0.72 2.90 1.27
C LEU A 150 0.47 2.47 2.11
N PHE A 151 0.70 1.16 2.31
CA PHE A 151 1.82 0.71 3.16
C PHE A 151 3.08 0.51 2.32
N PHE A 152 2.96 -0.23 1.21
CA PHE A 152 4.09 -0.59 0.36
C PHE A 152 4.86 0.62 -0.21
N PRO A 153 4.22 1.72 -0.69
CA PRO A 153 4.97 2.88 -1.15
C PRO A 153 5.86 3.50 -0.07
N ILE A 154 5.37 3.53 1.17
CA ILE A 154 6.12 4.09 2.29
C ILE A 154 7.29 3.16 2.66
N MET A 155 7.07 1.84 2.68
CA MET A 155 8.15 0.87 2.87
C MET A 155 9.26 1.02 1.83
N GLU A 156 8.91 1.19 0.56
CA GLU A 156 9.86 1.39 -0.53
C GLU A 156 10.63 2.72 -0.40
N ARG A 157 10.00 3.80 0.09
CA ARG A 157 10.70 5.06 0.40
C ARG A 157 11.76 4.87 1.48
N TYR A 158 11.55 3.94 2.42
CA TYR A 158 12.53 3.53 3.41
C TYR A 158 13.55 2.50 2.89
N GLY A 159 13.48 2.12 1.60
CA GLY A 159 14.39 1.18 0.94
C GLY A 159 14.04 -0.29 1.13
N HIS A 160 12.77 -0.62 1.39
CA HIS A 160 12.29 -1.98 1.60
C HIS A 160 11.43 -2.48 0.44
N ASP A 161 12.06 -2.70 -0.72
CA ASP A 161 11.35 -2.95 -1.98
C ASP A 161 10.96 -4.43 -2.16
N SER A 162 11.75 -5.35 -1.60
CA SER A 162 11.56 -6.79 -1.80
C SER A 162 10.32 -7.36 -1.09
N PRO A 163 10.07 -7.07 0.21
CA PRO A 163 8.92 -7.63 0.91
C PRO A 163 7.56 -7.25 0.28
N PRO A 164 7.29 -5.96 -0.04
CA PRO A 164 6.09 -5.54 -0.78
C PRO A 164 5.86 -6.33 -2.06
N LYS A 165 6.90 -6.49 -2.88
CA LYS A 165 6.80 -7.16 -4.18
C LYS A 165 6.42 -8.63 -4.06
N VAL A 166 7.00 -9.33 -3.08
CA VAL A 166 6.67 -10.75 -2.82
C VAL A 166 5.25 -10.89 -2.29
N MET A 167 4.87 -10.05 -1.31
CA MET A 167 3.53 -10.08 -0.74
C MET A 167 2.46 -9.82 -1.79
N TRP A 168 2.65 -8.83 -2.67
CA TRP A 168 1.72 -8.53 -3.76
C TRP A 168 1.56 -9.72 -4.73
N GLY A 169 2.65 -10.44 -5.01
CA GLY A 169 2.59 -11.65 -5.84
C GLY A 169 1.71 -12.74 -5.22
N VAL A 170 1.76 -12.90 -3.89
CA VAL A 170 0.91 -13.86 -3.16
C VAL A 170 -0.54 -13.34 -3.07
N ASP A 171 -0.74 -12.03 -2.87
CA ASP A 171 -2.07 -11.41 -2.88
C ASP A 171 -2.81 -11.67 -4.21
N ASP A 172 -2.09 -11.60 -5.33
CA ASP A 172 -2.62 -11.97 -6.65
C ASP A 172 -3.05 -13.44 -6.74
N GLN A 173 -2.26 -14.37 -6.20
CA GLN A 173 -2.61 -15.80 -6.18
C GLN A 173 -3.86 -16.05 -5.31
N ILE A 174 -3.95 -15.40 -4.15
CA ILE A 174 -5.11 -15.48 -3.26
C ILE A 174 -6.37 -14.97 -3.95
N ARG A 175 -6.29 -13.88 -4.72
CA ARG A 175 -7.40 -13.37 -5.53
C ARG A 175 -7.89 -14.39 -6.55
N GLU A 176 -6.98 -15.07 -7.24
CA GLU A 176 -7.31 -16.12 -8.22
C GLU A 176 -7.97 -17.34 -7.57
N LEU A 177 -7.44 -17.80 -6.44
CA LEU A 177 -8.02 -18.88 -5.64
C LEU A 177 -9.43 -18.52 -5.16
N PHE A 178 -9.62 -17.29 -4.67
CA PHE A 178 -10.94 -16.81 -4.24
C PHE A 178 -11.95 -16.79 -5.39
N GLN A 179 -11.58 -16.30 -6.58
CA GLN A 179 -12.48 -16.28 -7.74
C GLN A 179 -12.88 -17.70 -8.17
N THR A 180 -11.93 -18.65 -8.10
CA THR A 180 -12.19 -20.07 -8.34
C THR A 180 -13.17 -20.63 -7.32
N ALA A 181 -12.95 -20.40 -6.03
CA ALA A 181 -13.84 -20.84 -4.95
C ALA A 181 -15.25 -20.23 -5.08
N LEU A 182 -15.34 -18.93 -5.37
CA LEU A 182 -16.60 -18.21 -5.53
C LEU A 182 -17.41 -18.71 -6.74
N THR A 183 -16.75 -18.92 -7.88
CA THR A 183 -17.40 -19.42 -9.10
C THR A 183 -17.88 -20.86 -8.91
N THR A 184 -17.07 -21.71 -8.27
CA THR A 184 -17.43 -23.09 -7.94
C THR A 184 -18.62 -23.13 -6.98
N ALA A 185 -18.62 -22.29 -5.94
CA ALA A 185 -19.75 -22.18 -5.00
C ALA A 185 -21.05 -21.70 -5.66
N LYS A 186 -20.96 -20.76 -6.62
CA LYS A 186 -22.11 -20.29 -7.40
C LYS A 186 -22.69 -21.33 -8.35
N SER A 187 -21.90 -22.36 -8.69
CA SER A 187 -22.29 -23.46 -9.58
C SER A 187 -22.90 -24.64 -8.82
N LEU A 188 -23.29 -24.45 -7.55
CA LEU A 188 -24.12 -25.41 -6.83
C LEU A 188 -25.59 -25.26 -7.29
N PRO A 189 -26.33 -26.35 -7.50
CA PRO A 189 -25.95 -27.74 -7.25
C PRO A 189 -25.34 -28.48 -8.46
N GLU A 190 -25.01 -27.82 -9.56
CA GLU A 190 -24.45 -28.49 -10.75
C GLU A 190 -23.10 -29.18 -10.48
N VAL A 191 -22.30 -28.63 -9.55
CA VAL A 191 -21.05 -29.23 -9.07
C VAL A 191 -21.22 -29.91 -7.71
N SER A 192 -20.30 -30.81 -7.36
CA SER A 192 -20.34 -31.48 -6.05
C SER A 192 -19.93 -30.54 -4.91
N ILE A 193 -20.52 -30.71 -3.72
CA ILE A 193 -20.12 -29.98 -2.51
C ILE A 193 -18.64 -30.24 -2.16
N SER A 194 -18.12 -31.44 -2.43
CA SER A 194 -16.72 -31.77 -2.21
C SER A 194 -15.79 -30.88 -3.04
N SER A 195 -16.15 -30.60 -4.30
CA SER A 195 -15.37 -29.71 -5.17
C SER A 195 -15.38 -28.26 -4.66
N VAL A 196 -16.51 -27.82 -4.11
CA VAL A 196 -16.62 -26.49 -3.48
C VAL A 196 -15.76 -26.41 -2.22
N LYS A 197 -15.79 -27.45 -1.37
CA LYS A 197 -14.96 -27.53 -0.16
C LYS A 197 -13.46 -27.52 -0.49
N GLU A 198 -13.04 -28.28 -1.49
CA GLU A 198 -11.65 -28.32 -1.96
C GLU A 198 -11.19 -26.95 -2.47
N ALA A 199 -11.96 -26.32 -3.36
CA ALA A 199 -11.62 -25.00 -3.89
C ALA A 199 -11.62 -23.91 -2.80
N PHE A 200 -12.58 -23.95 -1.87
CA PHE A 200 -12.63 -23.03 -0.74
C PHE A 200 -11.42 -23.21 0.18
N GLU A 201 -11.03 -24.45 0.47
CA GLU A 201 -9.96 -24.68 1.43
C GLU A 201 -8.57 -24.36 0.86
N ALA A 202 -8.37 -24.56 -0.45
CA ALA A 202 -7.19 -24.05 -1.15
C ALA A 202 -7.04 -22.53 -1.00
N PHE A 203 -8.14 -21.77 -1.15
CA PHE A 203 -8.16 -20.33 -0.87
C PHE A 203 -7.93 -20.02 0.62
N ALA A 204 -8.66 -20.69 1.52
CA ALA A 204 -8.66 -20.39 2.94
C ALA A 204 -7.28 -20.62 3.58
N THR A 205 -6.57 -21.68 3.17
CA THR A 205 -5.20 -21.96 3.66
C THR A 205 -4.23 -20.83 3.30
N GLU A 206 -4.17 -20.41 2.04
CA GLU A 206 -3.28 -19.31 1.62
C GLU A 206 -3.69 -17.98 2.25
N PHE A 207 -4.99 -17.73 2.36
CA PHE A 207 -5.51 -16.51 2.93
C PHE A 207 -5.24 -16.40 4.45
N GLU A 208 -5.44 -17.48 5.22
CA GLU A 208 -5.08 -17.52 6.64
C GLU A 208 -3.57 -17.36 6.86
N SER A 209 -2.76 -17.93 5.95
CA SER A 209 -1.32 -17.75 5.92
C SER A 209 -0.92 -16.29 5.68
N MET A 210 -1.59 -15.59 4.77
CA MET A 210 -1.34 -14.16 4.55
C MET A 210 -1.74 -13.31 5.76
N ILE A 211 -2.90 -13.57 6.38
CA ILE A 211 -3.31 -12.85 7.59
C ILE A 211 -2.26 -13.01 8.70
N PHE A 212 -1.69 -14.20 8.87
CA PHE A 212 -0.60 -14.43 9.82
C PHE A 212 0.65 -13.61 9.46
N LYS A 213 1.09 -13.63 8.19
CA LYS A 213 2.25 -12.84 7.73
C LYS A 213 2.04 -11.34 7.94
N GLU A 214 0.84 -10.85 7.70
CA GLU A 214 0.51 -9.45 7.92
C GLU A 214 0.63 -9.06 9.39
N GLU A 215 0.05 -9.85 10.30
CA GLU A 215 0.06 -9.55 11.73
C GLU A 215 1.43 -9.74 12.38
N SER A 216 2.15 -10.80 12.01
CA SER A 216 3.40 -11.21 12.66
C SER A 216 4.64 -10.57 12.05
N ILE A 217 4.61 -10.21 10.76
CA ILE A 217 5.78 -9.72 10.02
C ILE A 217 5.55 -8.29 9.56
N LEU A 218 4.55 -8.07 8.68
CA LEU A 218 4.36 -6.79 8.03
C LEU A 218 4.12 -5.67 9.07
N LEU A 219 3.10 -5.82 9.92
CA LEU A 219 2.77 -4.79 10.91
C LEU A 219 3.93 -4.50 11.87
N MET A 220 4.77 -5.49 12.17
CA MET A 220 5.96 -5.31 13.00
C MET A 220 7.01 -4.44 12.31
N ILE A 221 7.32 -4.73 11.03
CA ILE A 221 8.22 -3.92 10.23
C ILE A 221 7.70 -2.48 10.12
N LEU A 222 6.40 -2.31 9.84
CA LEU A 222 5.80 -0.99 9.70
C LEU A 222 5.88 -0.19 11.00
N LEU A 223 5.60 -0.79 12.15
CA LEU A 223 5.66 -0.12 13.46
C LEU A 223 7.07 0.35 13.83
N GLU A 224 8.11 -0.37 13.40
CA GLU A 224 9.51 0.04 13.61
C GLU A 224 9.95 1.14 12.63
N SER A 225 9.44 1.09 11.40
CA SER A 225 9.93 1.93 10.30
C SER A 225 9.20 3.25 10.16
N PHE A 226 7.89 3.27 10.43
CA PHE A 226 7.02 4.39 10.07
C PHE A 226 6.97 5.43 11.17
N THR A 227 6.99 6.69 10.76
CA THR A 227 6.77 7.83 11.64
C THR A 227 5.27 8.03 11.89
N GLN A 228 4.94 8.85 12.90
CA GLN A 228 3.56 9.25 13.15
C GLN A 228 2.94 10.00 11.94
N ASP A 229 3.74 10.75 11.18
CA ASP A 229 3.29 11.44 9.96
C ASP A 229 2.90 10.44 8.86
N ASP A 230 3.66 9.35 8.69
CA ASP A 230 3.32 8.28 7.74
C ASP A 230 2.00 7.61 8.09
N TRP A 231 1.80 7.29 9.37
CA TRP A 231 0.55 6.70 9.84
C TRP A 231 -0.65 7.63 9.64
N LEU A 232 -0.46 8.94 9.79
CA LEU A 232 -1.52 9.91 9.58
C LEU A 232 -1.86 10.05 8.11
N GLN A 233 -0.84 10.06 7.24
CA GLN A 233 -1.05 10.01 5.80
C GLN A 233 -1.86 8.76 5.41
N ILE A 234 -1.49 7.59 5.94
CA ILE A 234 -2.22 6.35 5.71
C ILE A 234 -3.67 6.46 6.19
N ALA A 235 -3.89 6.99 7.40
CA ALA A 235 -5.23 7.13 7.97
C ALA A 235 -6.11 8.07 7.12
N GLU A 236 -5.54 9.16 6.61
CA GLU A 236 -6.22 10.14 5.77
C GLU A 236 -6.55 9.58 4.37
N GLU A 237 -5.63 8.83 3.77
CA GLU A 237 -5.80 8.28 2.41
C GLU A 237 -6.62 6.96 2.39
N SER A 238 -6.85 6.31 3.54
CA SER A 238 -7.55 5.02 3.63
C SER A 238 -8.99 5.05 3.10
N ASP A 239 -9.72 6.15 3.31
CA ASP A 239 -11.11 6.29 2.85
C ASP A 239 -11.23 6.23 1.31
N ALA A 240 -10.19 6.64 0.58
CA ALA A 240 -10.16 6.57 -0.90
C ALA A 240 -10.23 5.13 -1.42
N TYR A 241 -9.74 4.16 -0.65
CA TYR A 241 -9.75 2.74 -0.99
C TYR A 241 -10.95 2.01 -0.36
N GLY A 242 -11.31 2.39 0.87
CA GLY A 242 -12.42 1.80 1.63
C GLY A 242 -11.94 0.88 2.75
N TYR A 243 -12.88 0.13 3.35
CA TYR A 243 -12.58 -0.78 4.46
C TYR A 243 -13.23 -2.15 4.25
N ALA A 244 -12.56 -3.21 4.69
CA ALA A 244 -13.04 -4.58 4.57
C ALA A 244 -13.82 -4.98 5.82
N ILE A 245 -15.13 -5.21 5.70
CA ILE A 245 -16.04 -5.64 6.77
C ILE A 245 -16.24 -4.61 7.90
N ILE A 246 -15.16 -4.05 8.46
CA ILE A 246 -15.16 -3.14 9.60
C ILE A 246 -14.64 -1.77 9.16
N ARG A 247 -15.29 -0.69 9.58
CA ARG A 247 -14.81 0.69 9.42
C ARG A 247 -14.43 1.26 10.79
N PRO A 248 -13.36 2.07 10.92
CA PRO A 248 -13.02 2.73 12.17
C PRO A 248 -14.19 3.57 12.68
N SER A 249 -14.41 3.51 14.00
CA SER A 249 -15.46 4.28 14.66
C SER A 249 -15.10 5.76 14.83
N GLU A 250 -13.81 6.07 14.90
CA GLU A 250 -13.29 7.41 15.21
C GLU A 250 -12.09 7.73 14.32
N LYS A 251 -11.92 9.02 13.98
CA LYS A 251 -10.71 9.49 13.30
C LYS A 251 -9.57 9.52 14.31
N TRP A 252 -8.43 8.96 13.94
CA TRP A 252 -7.23 9.04 14.76
C TRP A 252 -6.61 10.44 14.65
N VAL A 253 -6.36 11.06 15.81
CA VAL A 253 -5.71 12.36 15.95
C VAL A 253 -4.67 12.21 17.06
N PRO A 254 -3.39 12.05 16.72
CA PRO A 254 -2.35 11.90 17.73
C PRO A 254 -2.11 13.21 18.46
N GLU A 255 -1.66 13.12 19.71
CA GLU A 255 -1.22 14.29 20.47
C GLU A 255 0.10 14.82 19.89
N ARG A 256 0.10 16.07 19.42
CA ARG A 256 1.31 16.75 18.91
C ARG A 256 1.70 17.90 19.82
N GLN A 257 2.97 17.93 20.22
CA GLN A 257 3.55 19.11 20.85
C GLN A 257 4.10 20.04 19.76
N SER A 258 3.59 21.27 19.68
CA SER A 258 4.15 22.29 18.79
C SER A 258 5.45 22.82 19.39
N PHE A 259 6.56 22.64 18.67
CA PHE A 259 7.85 23.26 19.02
C PHE A 259 7.96 24.71 18.54
N ILE A 260 6.96 25.19 17.80
CA ILE A 260 6.82 26.59 17.42
C ILE A 260 5.82 27.19 18.39
N GLU A 261 6.31 27.92 19.39
CA GLU A 261 5.45 28.86 20.11
C GLU A 261 4.85 29.80 19.07
N GLU A 262 3.51 29.83 19.00
CA GLU A 262 2.82 30.99 18.43
C GLU A 262 3.39 32.20 19.17
N LYS A 263 4.19 33.01 18.45
CA LYS A 263 4.62 34.32 18.91
C LYS A 263 3.36 35.14 19.18
N ILE A 264 2.84 35.06 20.40
CA ILE A 264 2.00 36.10 20.96
C ILE A 264 2.88 37.35 20.93
N ALA A 265 2.36 38.36 20.24
CA ALA A 265 3.05 39.62 19.99
C ALA A 265 3.28 40.37 21.31
N GLU A 266 4.36 40.06 22.01
CA GLU A 266 4.98 40.95 22.99
C GLU A 266 6.50 41.02 22.75
N GLU A 267 7.05 42.17 23.07
CA GLU A 267 8.30 42.80 22.60
C GLU A 267 9.59 41.95 22.65
N PRO A 268 10.61 42.31 21.84
CA PRO A 268 11.75 41.45 21.56
C PRO A 268 12.70 41.34 22.76
N VAL A 269 12.79 40.14 23.34
CA VAL A 269 13.96 39.75 24.12
C VAL A 269 15.13 39.61 23.16
N GLN A 270 16.19 40.37 23.40
CA GLN A 270 17.44 40.30 22.64
C GLN A 270 17.99 38.87 22.69
N LEU A 271 17.99 38.21 21.53
CA LEU A 271 18.76 37.01 21.27
C LEU A 271 20.18 37.46 20.91
N ASP A 272 21.15 37.19 21.77
CA ASP A 272 22.57 37.27 21.41
C ASP A 272 22.85 36.18 20.37
N THR A 273 22.87 36.56 19.10
CA THR A 273 23.30 35.70 18.00
C THR A 273 24.79 35.93 17.74
N ALA A 274 25.63 35.03 18.26
CA ALA A 274 26.91 34.76 17.63
C ALA A 274 26.69 33.68 16.55
N GLU A 275 26.99 34.00 15.29
CA GLU A 275 27.13 33.04 14.18
C GLU A 275 25.84 32.32 13.69
N GLY A 276 24.67 32.95 13.72
CA GLY A 276 23.48 32.44 13.01
C GLY A 276 22.88 31.14 13.58
N GLN A 277 23.30 30.73 14.77
CA GLN A 277 22.74 29.61 15.51
C GLN A 277 21.59 30.09 16.41
N VAL A 278 20.50 29.34 16.43
CA VAL A 278 19.38 29.52 17.34
C VAL A 278 19.56 28.56 18.52
N GLN A 279 19.53 29.08 19.74
CA GLN A 279 19.55 28.29 20.97
C GLN A 279 18.20 28.31 21.65
N GLN A 280 17.69 27.14 22.02
CA GLN A 280 16.47 26.98 22.82
C GLN A 280 16.77 26.08 24.01
N VAL A 281 16.37 26.52 25.21
CA VAL A 281 16.52 25.75 26.45
C VAL A 281 15.17 25.09 26.77
N ILE A 282 15.20 23.78 26.99
CA ILE A 282 14.05 22.96 27.37
C ILE A 282 14.21 22.54 28.83
N ASP A 283 13.23 22.93 29.64
CA ASP A 283 13.09 22.56 31.04
C ASP A 283 12.33 21.22 31.16
N THR A 284 12.98 20.20 31.71
CA THR A 284 12.33 18.93 32.07
C THR A 284 12.46 18.68 33.58
N PRO A 285 11.59 17.86 34.20
CA PRO A 285 11.69 17.49 35.62
C PRO A 285 13.04 16.85 36.01
N GLU A 286 13.79 16.36 35.02
CA GLU A 286 15.05 15.65 35.16
C GLU A 286 16.28 16.53 34.84
N GLY A 287 16.07 17.76 34.34
CA GLY A 287 17.13 18.73 34.06
C GLY A 287 16.84 19.69 32.90
N HIS A 288 17.77 20.61 32.66
CA HIS A 288 17.72 21.57 31.54
C HIS A 288 18.54 21.05 30.34
N PHE A 289 17.97 21.06 29.14
CA PHE A 289 18.68 20.74 27.90
C PHE A 289 18.69 21.93 26.95
N THR A 290 19.84 22.24 26.36
CA THR A 290 19.97 23.32 25.36
C THR A 290 20.12 22.72 23.98
N ILE A 291 19.16 22.97 23.10
CA ILE A 291 19.23 22.63 21.67
C ILE A 291 19.78 23.84 20.93
N THR A 292 20.87 23.63 20.19
CA THR A 292 21.44 24.63 19.27
C THR A 292 21.27 24.13 17.84
N PHE A 293 20.63 24.91 16.98
CA PHE A 293 20.47 24.57 15.56
C PHE A 293 20.68 25.77 14.66
N THR A 294 21.19 25.53 13.45
CA THR A 294 21.25 26.55 12.39
C THR A 294 20.08 26.32 11.44
N PRO A 295 19.13 27.27 11.31
CA PRO A 295 18.07 27.16 10.33
C PRO A 295 18.67 27.04 8.93
N LYS A 296 18.24 26.07 8.12
CA LYS A 296 18.57 26.04 6.69
C LYS A 296 18.09 27.35 6.05
N GLU A 297 18.91 27.95 5.19
CA GLU A 297 18.46 29.07 4.35
C GLU A 297 17.18 28.63 3.63
N LYS A 298 16.10 29.40 3.78
CA LYS A 298 14.89 29.19 2.99
C LYS A 298 15.26 29.38 1.54
N GLU A 299 15.27 28.30 0.75
CA GLU A 299 15.32 28.39 -0.71
C GLU A 299 14.27 29.40 -1.16
N ALA A 300 14.62 30.25 -2.12
CA ALA A 300 13.70 31.25 -2.66
C ALA A 300 12.47 30.52 -3.23
N VAL A 301 11.37 30.53 -2.49
CA VAL A 301 10.12 29.91 -2.89
C VAL A 301 9.65 30.59 -4.17
N LEU A 302 9.61 29.86 -5.27
CA LEU A 302 9.09 30.34 -6.53
C LEU A 302 7.63 30.78 -6.31
N ASP A 303 7.30 32.03 -6.63
CA ASP A 303 5.92 32.51 -6.55
C ASP A 303 5.07 31.77 -7.61
N ARG A 304 4.21 30.86 -7.14
CA ARG A 304 3.31 30.04 -7.98
C ARG A 304 2.27 30.86 -8.76
N HIS A 305 2.07 32.13 -8.40
CA HIS A 305 1.16 33.05 -9.09
C HIS A 305 1.86 33.92 -10.14
N SER A 306 3.19 33.91 -10.18
CA SER A 306 3.93 34.63 -11.21
C SER A 306 3.65 34.04 -12.60
N GLN A 307 3.40 34.92 -13.58
CA GLN A 307 3.17 34.52 -14.97
C GLN A 307 4.47 34.04 -15.60
N GLN A 308 4.43 32.86 -16.20
CA GLN A 308 5.54 32.26 -16.94
C GLN A 308 5.11 32.00 -18.37
N ALA A 309 6.05 32.09 -19.32
CA ALA A 309 5.76 31.71 -20.69
C ALA A 309 5.39 30.21 -20.74
N PHE A 310 4.28 29.89 -21.38
CA PHE A 310 3.75 28.54 -21.45
C PHE A 310 3.15 28.29 -22.85
N GLY A 311 3.80 27.44 -23.65
CA GLY A 311 3.43 27.21 -25.05
C GLY A 311 3.32 28.52 -25.84
N ASN A 312 2.12 28.80 -26.37
CA ASN A 312 1.83 30.02 -27.13
C ASN A 312 1.27 31.18 -26.28
N GLY A 313 1.45 31.15 -24.96
CA GLY A 313 0.89 32.15 -24.05
C GLY A 313 1.67 32.28 -22.74
N TYR A 314 0.98 32.77 -21.70
CA TYR A 314 1.53 32.90 -20.35
C TYR A 314 0.54 32.32 -19.35
N LEU A 315 1.04 31.53 -18.42
CA LEU A 315 0.28 30.97 -17.31
C LEU A 315 1.16 31.03 -16.05
N SER A 316 0.53 31.23 -14.90
CA SER A 316 1.18 30.90 -13.64
C SER A 316 1.14 29.38 -13.38
N VAL A 317 1.98 28.89 -12.47
CA VAL A 317 1.94 27.48 -12.03
C VAL A 317 0.54 27.13 -11.52
N GLU A 318 -0.10 28.05 -10.79
CA GLU A 318 -1.46 27.85 -10.29
C GLU A 318 -2.52 27.75 -11.40
N GLN A 319 -2.43 28.59 -12.43
CA GLN A 319 -3.37 28.52 -13.55
C GLN A 319 -3.17 27.24 -14.37
N ALA A 320 -1.92 26.82 -14.59
CA ALA A 320 -1.64 25.55 -15.26
C ALA A 320 -2.20 24.37 -14.46
N ASN A 321 -2.04 24.37 -13.13
CA ASN A 321 -2.61 23.36 -12.24
C ASN A 321 -4.15 23.31 -12.34
N LEU A 322 -4.81 24.47 -12.28
CA LEU A 322 -6.26 24.54 -12.44
C LEU A 322 -6.74 24.03 -13.80
N ILE A 323 -6.05 24.38 -14.89
CA ILE A 323 -6.39 23.89 -16.23
C ILE A 323 -6.31 22.36 -16.28
N LEU A 324 -5.21 21.77 -15.79
CA LEU A 324 -5.02 20.32 -15.78
C LEU A 324 -6.09 19.60 -14.96
N ASN A 325 -6.47 20.15 -13.81
CA ASN A 325 -7.54 19.59 -12.98
C ASN A 325 -8.93 19.71 -13.63
N HIS A 326 -9.18 20.67 -14.53
CA HIS A 326 -10.48 20.81 -15.20
C HIS A 326 -10.58 20.09 -16.54
N LEU A 327 -9.52 19.41 -17.01
CA LEU A 327 -9.61 18.58 -18.21
C LEU A 327 -10.52 17.38 -17.96
N PRO A 328 -11.35 16.92 -18.90
CA PRO A 328 -12.24 15.77 -18.71
C PRO A 328 -11.51 14.43 -18.84
N MET A 329 -10.32 14.31 -18.24
CA MET A 329 -9.47 13.13 -18.24
C MET A 329 -8.63 13.07 -16.96
N GLU A 330 -8.36 11.85 -16.50
CA GLU A 330 -7.32 11.57 -15.51
C GLU A 330 -5.98 11.58 -16.24
N ILE A 331 -4.99 12.28 -15.70
CA ILE A 331 -3.66 12.45 -16.26
C ILE A 331 -2.67 11.93 -15.24
N THR A 332 -1.74 11.11 -15.68
CA THR A 332 -0.58 10.66 -14.90
C THR A 332 0.67 10.83 -15.75
N PHE A 333 1.75 11.37 -15.18
CA PHE A 333 3.03 11.56 -15.85
C PHE A 333 4.14 10.84 -15.09
N VAL A 334 4.82 9.96 -15.82
CA VAL A 334 6.03 9.25 -15.37
C VAL A 334 7.20 9.85 -16.14
N ASN A 335 8.23 10.31 -15.44
CA ASN A 335 9.34 11.01 -16.08
C ASN A 335 10.33 10.03 -16.75
N LYS A 336 11.38 10.59 -17.37
CA LYS A 336 12.41 9.82 -18.07
C LYS A 336 13.22 8.88 -17.17
N ASP A 337 13.18 9.05 -15.85
CA ASP A 337 13.84 8.17 -14.89
C ASP A 337 12.87 7.09 -14.35
N ASP A 338 11.75 6.89 -15.04
CA ASP A 338 10.68 5.94 -14.69
C ASP A 338 10.02 6.23 -13.33
N ILE A 339 10.06 7.50 -12.88
CA ILE A 339 9.45 7.95 -11.62
C ILE A 339 8.08 8.56 -11.88
N PHE A 340 7.06 8.09 -11.15
CA PHE A 340 5.73 8.68 -11.12
C PHE A 340 5.84 10.10 -10.52
N GLN A 341 5.77 11.13 -11.37
CA GLN A 341 6.07 12.51 -10.99
C GLN A 341 4.81 13.36 -10.74
N TYR A 342 3.70 13.06 -11.42
CA TYR A 342 2.53 13.93 -11.38
C TYR A 342 1.24 13.20 -11.75
N TYR A 343 0.13 13.54 -11.08
CA TYR A 343 -1.23 13.27 -11.56
C TYR A 343 -2.12 14.51 -11.35
N ASN A 344 -3.19 14.66 -12.11
CA ASN A 344 -4.15 15.76 -11.92
C ASN A 344 -5.25 15.40 -10.91
N ASP A 345 -5.68 16.38 -10.14
CA ASP A 345 -6.75 16.26 -9.15
C ASP A 345 -8.07 16.76 -9.76
N ASN A 346 -8.56 15.99 -10.74
CA ASN A 346 -9.75 16.33 -11.51
C ASN A 346 -11.05 15.92 -10.82
N THR A 347 -11.02 14.78 -10.14
CA THR A 347 -12.17 14.19 -9.46
C THR A 347 -11.69 13.57 -8.16
N PRO A 348 -12.54 13.47 -7.12
CA PRO A 348 -12.18 12.78 -5.89
C PRO A 348 -11.62 11.37 -6.15
N ALA A 349 -10.64 10.95 -5.36
CA ALA A 349 -9.88 9.71 -5.57
C ALA A 349 -10.76 8.44 -5.60
N ASP A 350 -11.90 8.44 -4.91
CA ASP A 350 -12.87 7.34 -4.92
C ASP A 350 -13.70 7.25 -6.21
N GLU A 351 -13.84 8.37 -6.94
CA GLU A 351 -14.52 8.45 -8.23
C GLU A 351 -13.60 8.20 -9.45
N MET A 352 -12.29 8.32 -9.26
CA MET A 352 -11.28 8.04 -10.29
C MET A 352 -11.41 6.61 -10.84
N ILE A 353 -11.20 6.46 -12.16
CA ILE A 353 -11.12 5.18 -12.88
C ILE A 353 -9.87 4.44 -12.43
N PHE A 354 -8.72 5.12 -12.45
CA PHE A 354 -7.48 4.65 -11.85
C PHE A 354 -7.14 5.54 -10.66
N LYS A 355 -7.44 5.05 -9.46
CA LYS A 355 -7.22 5.80 -8.22
C LYS A 355 -5.76 6.23 -8.11
N ARG A 356 -5.56 7.48 -7.70
CA ARG A 356 -4.26 8.05 -7.38
C ARG A 356 -4.30 8.69 -6.01
N THR A 357 -3.22 8.55 -5.26
CA THR A 357 -3.03 9.22 -3.97
C THR A 357 -1.69 9.96 -3.93
N PRO A 358 -1.57 11.03 -3.12
CA PRO A 358 -0.31 11.77 -2.98
C PRO A 358 0.90 10.87 -2.65
N SER A 359 0.70 9.82 -1.85
CA SER A 359 1.72 8.83 -1.48
C SER A 359 2.40 8.11 -2.65
N GLN A 360 1.75 7.98 -3.80
CA GLN A 360 2.31 7.29 -4.97
C GLN A 360 3.32 8.15 -5.74
N VAL A 361 3.29 9.47 -5.57
CA VAL A 361 4.22 10.39 -6.25
C VAL A 361 5.64 10.17 -5.72
N GLY A 362 6.59 9.99 -6.63
CA GLY A 362 7.99 9.66 -6.35
C GLY A 362 8.32 8.17 -6.45
N ARG A 363 7.31 7.31 -6.59
CA ARG A 363 7.50 5.85 -6.73
C ARG A 363 7.97 5.50 -8.14
N ASN A 364 8.82 4.48 -8.28
CA ASN A 364 9.15 3.94 -9.60
C ASN A 364 7.90 3.29 -10.23
N VAL A 365 7.65 3.54 -11.51
CA VAL A 365 6.46 3.06 -12.22
C VAL A 365 6.30 1.53 -12.18
N GLU A 366 7.42 0.79 -12.13
CA GLU A 366 7.39 -0.66 -12.00
C GLU A 366 6.73 -1.08 -10.68
N LEU A 367 7.03 -0.37 -9.60
CA LEU A 367 6.50 -0.68 -8.27
C LEU A 367 5.04 -0.24 -8.11
N CYS A 368 4.54 0.62 -9.00
CA CYS A 368 3.14 1.06 -9.00
C CYS A 368 2.17 0.01 -9.59
N HIS A 369 2.66 -1.17 -9.99
CA HIS A 369 1.86 -2.18 -10.68
C HIS A 369 2.08 -3.57 -10.06
N PRO A 370 1.03 -4.43 -10.05
CA PRO A 370 1.17 -5.82 -9.66
C PRO A 370 2.27 -6.55 -10.44
N PRO A 371 3.03 -7.49 -9.81
CA PRO A 371 4.15 -8.19 -10.44
C PRO A 371 3.83 -8.83 -11.81
N LYS A 372 2.61 -9.36 -11.97
CA LYS A 372 2.14 -9.98 -13.22
C LYS A 372 2.08 -9.03 -14.42
N TYR A 373 2.04 -7.72 -14.20
CA TYR A 373 1.98 -6.71 -15.26
C TYR A 373 3.34 -6.06 -15.55
N LEU A 374 4.37 -6.33 -14.76
CA LEU A 374 5.70 -5.69 -14.88
C LEU A 374 6.30 -5.81 -16.26
N ASP A 375 6.30 -7.01 -16.86
CA ASP A 375 6.87 -7.23 -18.20
C ASP A 375 6.15 -6.39 -19.26
N LYS A 376 4.84 -6.19 -19.09
CA LYS A 376 4.03 -5.37 -19.99
C LYS A 376 4.37 -3.89 -19.84
N VAL A 377 4.45 -3.40 -18.60
CA VAL A 377 4.84 -2.02 -18.28
C VAL A 377 6.23 -1.73 -18.82
N LYS A 378 7.22 -2.59 -18.53
CA LYS A 378 8.60 -2.50 -19.06
C LYS A 378 8.63 -2.43 -20.58
N THR A 379 7.85 -3.29 -21.24
CA THR A 379 7.80 -3.32 -22.70
C THR A 379 7.22 -2.02 -23.27
N ILE A 380 6.17 -1.48 -22.66
CA ILE A 380 5.56 -0.20 -23.09
C ILE A 380 6.55 0.95 -22.86
N MET A 381 7.10 1.09 -21.66
CA MET A 381 8.07 2.15 -21.32
C MET A 381 9.27 2.12 -22.26
N LYS A 382 9.85 0.93 -22.48
CA LYS A 382 10.98 0.75 -23.40
C LYS A 382 10.63 1.17 -24.83
N ARG A 383 9.50 0.71 -25.37
CA ARG A 383 9.13 0.96 -26.77
C ARG A 383 8.78 2.42 -27.04
N LEU A 384 8.17 3.09 -26.05
CA LEU A 384 7.91 4.53 -26.07
C LEU A 384 9.23 5.32 -26.01
N ARG A 385 10.13 4.95 -25.10
CA ARG A 385 11.46 5.58 -24.92
C ARG A 385 12.36 5.44 -26.15
N GLU A 386 12.37 4.27 -26.78
CA GLU A 386 13.17 4.01 -27.99
C GLU A 386 12.57 4.64 -29.26
N GLY A 387 11.39 5.28 -29.17
CA GLY A 387 10.69 5.84 -30.33
C GLY A 387 10.17 4.78 -31.31
N SER A 388 10.14 3.50 -30.92
CA SER A 388 9.58 2.43 -31.75
C SER A 388 8.05 2.54 -31.92
N LYS A 389 7.41 3.28 -31.01
CA LYS A 389 6.00 3.64 -31.04
C LYS A 389 5.77 4.95 -30.29
N ASP A 390 4.93 5.84 -30.82
CA ASP A 390 4.64 7.12 -30.16
C ASP A 390 3.58 7.02 -29.05
N LYS A 391 2.64 6.06 -29.21
CA LYS A 391 1.57 5.84 -28.23
C LYS A 391 1.03 4.41 -28.19
N TYR A 392 0.47 4.03 -27.06
CA TYR A 392 -0.36 2.85 -26.86
C TYR A 392 -1.77 3.26 -26.46
N GLU A 393 -2.77 2.76 -27.18
CA GLU A 393 -4.17 3.04 -26.92
C GLU A 393 -4.89 1.74 -26.57
N MET A 394 -5.69 1.79 -25.51
CA MET A 394 -6.48 0.66 -25.03
C MET A 394 -7.86 1.15 -24.62
N TRP A 395 -8.85 0.26 -24.64
CA TRP A 395 -10.18 0.58 -24.14
C TRP A 395 -10.83 -0.63 -23.51
N PHE A 396 -11.72 -0.38 -22.55
CA PHE A 396 -12.54 -1.41 -21.94
C PHE A 396 -13.88 -0.84 -21.47
N LYS A 397 -14.88 -1.71 -21.35
CA LYS A 397 -16.19 -1.36 -20.79
C LYS A 397 -16.23 -1.78 -19.32
N SER A 398 -16.43 -0.82 -18.43
CA SER A 398 -16.63 -1.08 -17.00
C SER A 398 -18.13 -1.27 -16.74
N GLU A 399 -18.60 -2.51 -16.79
CA GLU A 399 -20.04 -2.81 -16.60
C GLU A 399 -20.54 -2.37 -15.21
N SER A 400 -19.71 -2.51 -14.17
CA SER A 400 -20.08 -2.13 -12.80
C SER A 400 -20.25 -0.63 -12.61
N ARG A 401 -19.52 0.19 -13.37
CA ARG A 401 -19.56 1.66 -13.30
C ARG A 401 -20.35 2.30 -14.44
N GLY A 402 -20.81 1.51 -15.41
CA GLY A 402 -21.47 2.03 -16.62
C GLY A 402 -20.58 2.88 -17.52
N LYS A 403 -19.25 2.79 -17.39
CA LYS A 403 -18.28 3.64 -18.11
C LYS A 403 -17.68 2.92 -19.32
N PHE A 404 -17.33 3.66 -20.37
CA PHE A 404 -16.54 3.17 -21.49
C PHE A 404 -15.19 3.88 -21.46
N VAL A 405 -14.17 3.20 -20.97
CA VAL A 405 -12.89 3.81 -20.64
C VAL A 405 -11.95 3.71 -21.84
N HIS A 406 -11.35 4.84 -22.23
CA HIS A 406 -10.23 4.91 -23.16
C HIS A 406 -8.96 5.32 -22.40
N ILE A 407 -7.88 4.58 -22.60
CA ILE A 407 -6.58 4.80 -21.97
C ILE A 407 -5.56 5.04 -23.06
N THR A 408 -4.71 6.04 -22.89
CA THR A 408 -3.56 6.26 -23.76
C THR A 408 -2.29 6.43 -22.95
N TYR A 409 -1.23 5.74 -23.36
CA TYR A 409 0.15 5.97 -22.93
C TYR A 409 0.90 6.60 -24.09
N ALA A 410 1.33 7.85 -23.98
CA ALA A 410 2.03 8.58 -25.03
C ALA A 410 3.45 8.95 -24.58
N ALA A 411 4.43 8.79 -25.47
CA ALA A 411 5.78 9.28 -25.23
C ALA A 411 5.80 10.81 -25.28
N VAL A 412 6.38 11.44 -24.27
CA VAL A 412 6.62 12.88 -24.21
C VAL A 412 8.06 13.14 -24.60
N HIS A 413 8.26 13.99 -25.59
CA HIS A 413 9.58 14.44 -26.05
C HIS A 413 9.66 15.96 -25.95
N ASP A 414 10.87 16.49 -25.72
CA ASP A 414 11.11 17.93 -25.79
C ASP A 414 11.30 18.42 -27.24
N GLU A 415 11.65 19.70 -27.41
CA GLU A 415 11.85 20.33 -28.72
C GLU A 415 13.03 19.71 -29.51
N ASP A 416 14.01 19.14 -28.81
CA ASP A 416 15.17 18.47 -29.42
C ASP A 416 14.86 17.00 -29.77
N GLY A 417 13.66 16.51 -29.42
CA GLY A 417 13.23 15.13 -29.62
C GLY A 417 13.70 14.18 -28.53
N GLU A 418 14.25 14.69 -27.42
CA GLU A 418 14.71 13.87 -26.31
C GLU A 418 13.54 13.42 -25.45
N PHE A 419 13.54 12.13 -25.10
CA PHE A 419 12.47 11.53 -24.30
C PHE A 419 12.45 12.10 -22.87
N GLN A 420 11.31 12.67 -22.48
CA GLN A 420 11.08 13.26 -21.16
C GLN A 420 10.22 12.40 -20.25
N GLY A 421 9.51 11.39 -20.79
CA GLY A 421 8.67 10.51 -20.00
C GLY A 421 7.48 9.95 -20.77
N VAL A 422 6.56 9.34 -20.03
CA VAL A 422 5.29 8.81 -20.52
C VAL A 422 4.14 9.55 -19.88
N LEU A 423 3.23 10.05 -20.71
CA LEU A 423 1.95 10.61 -20.31
C LEU A 423 0.88 9.53 -20.44
N GLU A 424 0.32 9.10 -19.31
CA GLU A 424 -0.92 8.34 -19.26
C GLU A 424 -2.10 9.34 -19.19
N TYR A 425 -3.10 9.15 -20.04
CA TYR A 425 -4.38 9.83 -19.88
C TYR A 425 -5.56 8.88 -20.10
N VAL A 426 -6.53 8.99 -19.20
CA VAL A 426 -7.68 8.09 -19.10
C VAL A 426 -8.95 8.91 -19.14
N GLN A 427 -9.90 8.49 -19.97
CA GLN A 427 -11.13 9.22 -20.18
C GLN A 427 -12.32 8.26 -20.27
N ASP A 428 -13.40 8.60 -19.57
CA ASP A 428 -14.70 7.99 -19.84
C ASP A 428 -15.28 8.59 -21.12
N ILE A 429 -15.30 7.79 -22.18
CA ILE A 429 -15.81 8.17 -23.49
C ILE A 429 -17.25 7.71 -23.70
N GLN A 430 -17.91 7.11 -22.71
CA GLN A 430 -19.33 6.76 -22.81
C GLN A 430 -20.20 7.96 -23.17
N PRO A 431 -20.04 9.16 -22.56
CA PRO A 431 -20.83 10.33 -22.94
C PRO A 431 -20.68 10.73 -24.40
N TYR A 432 -19.49 10.55 -25.01
CA TYR A 432 -19.29 10.85 -26.43
C TYR A 432 -19.96 9.85 -27.36
N ARG A 433 -20.11 8.59 -26.91
CA ARG A 433 -20.79 7.55 -27.68
C ARG A 433 -22.31 7.70 -27.68
N GLU A 434 -22.84 8.41 -26.68
CA GLU A 434 -24.27 8.68 -26.52
C GLU A 434 -24.71 9.96 -27.25
N ILE A 435 -23.78 10.72 -27.82
CA ILE A 435 -24.11 11.89 -28.64
C ILE A 435 -24.87 11.41 -29.89
N ASP A 436 -26.14 11.78 -29.97
CA ASP A 436 -27.07 11.47 -31.05
C ASP A 436 -27.57 12.72 -31.79
N THR A 437 -27.15 13.91 -31.35
CA THR A 437 -27.52 15.21 -31.93
C THR A 437 -26.29 16.05 -32.25
N ASP A 438 -26.38 16.85 -33.32
CA ASP A 438 -25.23 17.54 -33.90
C ASP A 438 -24.78 18.81 -33.14
N TYR A 439 -25.60 19.38 -32.25
CA TYR A 439 -25.33 20.70 -31.65
C TYR A 439 -26.01 20.95 -30.30
N PHE A 440 -25.22 21.30 -29.27
CA PHE A 440 -25.67 22.06 -28.10
C PHE A 440 -25.35 23.55 -28.31
N ARG A 441 -26.28 24.33 -28.88
CA ARG A 441 -26.16 25.81 -29.03
C ARG A 441 -27.45 26.57 -28.72
N GLY A 442 -28.31 26.03 -27.87
CA GLY A 442 -29.36 26.79 -27.20
C GLY A 442 -29.04 26.80 -25.72
N LEU A 443 -28.35 27.84 -25.24
CA LEU A 443 -28.01 28.03 -23.82
C LEU A 443 -29.32 28.03 -23.00
N GLU A 444 -29.60 26.92 -22.31
CA GLU A 444 -30.39 26.90 -21.08
C GLU A 444 -29.46 26.95 -19.88
#